data_AF-A0AA47LW75-F1
#
_entry.id   AF-A0AA47LW75-F1
#
_cell.length_a   1.000
_cell.length_b   1.000
_cell.length_c   1.000
_cell.angle_alpha   90.00
_cell.angle_beta   90.00
_cell.angle_gamma   90.00
#
_symmetry.space_group_name_H-M   'P 1'
#
loop_
_entity.id
_entity.type
_entity.pdbx_description
1 polymer ?
#
loop_
_entity_poly.entity_id
_entity_poly.type
_entity_poly.pdbx_seq_one_letter_code
_entity_poly.pdbx_strand_id
1 'polypeptide(L)' 'MASGGYSTNPAGWGVAEAGYCFYRPSSQRYYSSVANPGNYTYMTISEAQGLNGSPGHSNGSAHT' A
#
# COMPACT_ATOMS: atom_id res chain seq x y z
N MET A 1 -5.71 -18.58 1.71
CA MET A 1 -4.70 -17.94 2.56
C MET A 1 -3.72 -17.27 1.62
N ALA A 2 -3.78 -15.94 1.46
CA ALA A 2 -2.81 -15.23 0.63
C ALA A 2 -1.62 -14.88 1.53
N SER A 3 -0.62 -15.75 1.48
CA SER A 3 0.70 -15.56 2.07
C SER A 3 1.41 -14.40 1.37
N GLY A 4 1.98 -13.46 2.13
CA GLY A 4 3.04 -12.58 1.62
C GLY A 4 2.94 -11.11 2.03
N GLY A 5 3.56 -10.77 3.16
CA GLY A 5 4.32 -9.53 3.29
C GLY A 5 3.67 -8.32 3.94
N TYR A 6 2.39 -8.31 4.31
CA TYR A 6 1.79 -7.13 4.97
C TYR A 6 1.02 -7.51 6.24
N SER A 7 1.07 -6.63 7.24
CA SER A 7 0.34 -6.78 8.51
C SER A 7 -1.05 -6.19 8.39
N THR A 8 -1.98 -6.56 9.28
CA THR A 8 -3.28 -5.87 9.39
C THR A 8 -3.34 -5.16 10.74
N ASN A 9 -3.65 -3.86 10.76
CA ASN A 9 -3.77 -3.11 12.00
C ASN A 9 -5.12 -3.40 12.71
N PRO A 10 -5.30 -3.02 13.98
CA PRO A 10 -6.56 -3.23 14.71
C PRO A 10 -7.79 -2.56 14.08
N ALA A 11 -7.59 -1.55 13.23
CA ALA A 11 -8.64 -0.88 12.48
C ALA A 11 -9.04 -1.64 11.20
N GLY A 12 -8.43 -2.79 10.91
CA GLY A 12 -8.71 -3.62 9.73
C GLY A 12 -8.00 -3.16 8.45
N TRP A 13 -7.02 -2.27 8.53
CA TRP A 13 -6.24 -1.82 7.37
C TRP A 13 -5.03 -2.72 7.16
N GLY A 14 -4.80 -3.12 5.91
CA GLY A 14 -3.55 -3.73 5.49
C GLY A 14 -2.43 -2.69 5.52
N VAL A 15 -1.36 -2.98 6.24
CA VAL A 15 -0.17 -2.14 6.43
C VAL A 15 1.02 -2.86 5.81
N ALA A 16 1.61 -2.25 4.79
CA ALA A 16 2.76 -2.78 4.08
C ALA A 16 3.98 -2.81 4.99
N GLU A 17 4.84 -3.82 4.78
CA GLU A 17 6.14 -3.87 5.44
C GLU A 17 7.07 -2.75 4.93
N ALA A 18 8.12 -2.48 5.70
CA ALA A 18 9.12 -1.47 5.33
C ALA A 18 9.75 -1.81 3.97
N GLY A 19 9.77 -0.84 3.06
CA GLY A 19 10.26 -1.04 1.68
C GLY A 19 9.20 -1.56 0.69
N TYR A 20 8.01 -1.92 1.17
CA TYR A 20 6.88 -2.35 0.35
C TYR A 20 5.73 -1.34 0.37
N CYS A 21 4.82 -1.50 -0.58
CA CYS A 21 3.65 -0.65 -0.72
C CYS A 21 2.50 -1.35 -1.46
N PHE A 22 1.32 -0.78 -1.31
CA PHE A 22 0.12 -1.12 -2.06
C PHE A 22 -0.02 -0.19 -3.25
N TYR A 23 0.41 -0.66 -4.42
CA TYR A 23 0.32 0.09 -5.66
C TYR A 23 -1.06 -0.05 -6.32
N ARG A 24 -1.60 1.07 -6.79
CA ARG A 24 -2.84 1.14 -7.54
C ARG A 24 -2.56 1.57 -8.98
N PRO A 25 -2.57 0.65 -9.96
CA PRO A 25 -2.23 0.97 -11.35
C PRO A 25 -3.20 1.98 -11.98
N SER A 26 -4.47 1.97 -11.59
CA SER A 26 -5.49 2.89 -12.12
C SER A 26 -5.22 4.36 -11.83
N SER A 27 -4.41 4.67 -10.81
CA SER A 27 -4.12 6.04 -10.38
C SER A 27 -2.62 6.30 -10.23
N GLN A 28 -1.77 5.32 -10.60
CA GLN A 28 -0.32 5.35 -10.45
C GLN A 28 0.10 5.83 -9.06
N ARG A 29 -0.61 5.33 -8.03
CA ARG A 29 -0.43 5.76 -6.65
C ARG A 29 -0.15 4.56 -5.78
N TYR A 30 0.86 4.66 -4.93
CA TYR A 30 1.14 3.64 -3.93
C TYR A 30 0.91 4.15 -2.52
N TYR A 31 0.53 3.25 -1.61
CA TYR A 31 0.18 3.55 -0.23
C TYR A 31 0.93 2.61 0.72
N SER A 32 1.29 3.11 1.91
CA SER A 32 1.85 2.29 2.99
C SER A 32 0.77 1.51 3.73
N SER A 33 -0.47 2.00 3.73
CA SER A 33 -1.61 1.31 4.32
C SER A 33 -2.91 1.55 3.54
N VAL A 34 -3.75 0.53 3.48
CA VAL A 34 -5.03 0.55 2.75
C VAL A 34 -6.09 -0.27 3.48
N ALA A 35 -7.34 0.18 3.48
CA ALA A 35 -8.45 -0.57 4.07
C ALA A 35 -8.71 -1.91 3.35
N ASN A 36 -8.52 -1.96 2.03
CA ASN A 36 -8.81 -3.15 1.22
C ASN A 36 -7.56 -3.58 0.43
N PRO A 37 -6.59 -4.24 1.06
CA PRO A 37 -5.32 -4.59 0.43
C PRO A 37 -5.48 -5.51 -0.79
N GLY A 38 -6.52 -6.35 -0.83
CA GLY A 38 -6.82 -7.21 -1.99
C GLY A 38 -7.19 -6.44 -3.27
N ASN A 39 -7.45 -5.13 -3.19
CA ASN A 39 -7.74 -4.28 -4.34
C ASN A 39 -6.49 -3.55 -4.88
N TYR A 40 -5.32 -3.81 -4.29
CA TYR A 40 -4.06 -3.20 -4.63
C TYR A 40 -3.03 -4.28 -4.96
N THR A 41 -2.04 -3.91 -5.76
CA THR A 41 -0.90 -4.76 -6.04
C THR A 41 0.14 -4.54 -4.95
N TYR A 42 0.46 -5.59 -4.21
CA TYR A 42 1.55 -5.56 -3.24
C TYR A 42 2.90 -5.67 -3.95
N MET A 43 3.75 -4.65 -3.84
CA MET A 43 5.06 -4.60 -4.50
C MET A 43 6.05 -3.74 -3.73
N THR A 44 7.32 -3.76 -4.12
CA THR A 44 8.31 -2.87 -3.51
C THR A 44 8.07 -1.40 -3.91
N ILE A 45 8.47 -0.47 -3.04
CA ILE A 45 8.38 0.97 -3.36
C ILE A 45 9.18 1.28 -4.63
N SER A 46 10.35 0.65 -4.80
CA SER A 46 11.19 0.82 -5.99
C SER A 46 10.49 0.38 -7.28
N GLU A 47 9.75 -0.74 -7.25
CA GLU A 47 8.95 -1.17 -8.40
C GLU A 47 7.82 -0.19 -8.69
N ALA A 48 7.10 0.27 -7.66
CA ALA A 48 6.05 1.27 -7.84
C ALA A 48 6.59 2.57 -8.44
N GLN A 49 7.75 3.05 -7.98
CA GLN A 49 8.43 4.22 -8.54
C GLN A 49 8.88 3.99 -9.99
N GLY A 50 9.36 2.79 -10.32
CA GLY A 50 9.71 2.40 -11.70
C GLY A 50 8.50 2.43 -12.66
N LEU A 51 7.29 2.26 -12.13
CA LEU A 51 6.03 2.39 -12.87
C LEU A 51 5.49 3.83 -12.92
N ASN A 52 6.33 4.83 -12.62
CA ASN A 52 5.93 6.23 -12.45
C ASN A 52 4.92 6.43 -11.31
N GLY A 53 4.90 5.50 -10.36
CA GLY A 53 4.07 5.55 -9.18
C GLY A 53 4.52 6.66 -8.26
N SER A 54 3.56 7.47 -7.82
CA SER A 54 3.79 8.50 -6.82
C SER A 54 3.21 8.07 -5.47
N PRO A 55 3.78 8.51 -4.34
CA PRO A 55 3.18 8.27 -3.04
C PRO A 55 1.79 8.90 -3.03
N GLY A 56 0.78 8.07 -2.80
CA GLY A 56 -0.57 8.54 -2.56
C GLY A 56 -0.65 9.18 -1.18
N HIS A 57 -1.41 10.26 -1.06
CA HIS A 57 -1.85 10.70 0.25
C HIS A 57 -2.70 9.58 0.84
N SER A 58 -2.25 8.94 1.91
CA SER A 58 -3.05 7.97 2.66
C SER A 58 -4.46 8.52 2.81
N ASN A 59 -5.47 7.79 2.32
CA ASN A 59 -6.89 8.14 2.49
C ASN A 59 -7.35 7.90 3.95
N GLY A 60 -6.49 8.23 4.89
CA GLY A 60 -6.66 8.07 6.31
C GLY A 60 -5.71 9.07 6.95
N SER A 61 -6.30 10.15 7.43
CA SER A 61 -5.74 11.21 8.25
C SER A 61 -4.39 10.87 8.90
N ALA A 62 -3.42 11.76 8.76
CA ALA A 62 -2.29 11.82 9.68
C ALA A 62 -2.84 11.71 11.11
N HIS A 63 -2.51 10.62 11.81
CA HIS A 63 -2.71 10.55 13.25
C HIS A 63 -1.52 11.32 13.84
N THR A 64 -1.78 12.55 14.30
CA THR A 64 -0.90 13.18 15.29
C THR A 64 -1.15 12.59 16.66
#